data_AF-A0A9Q4EI53-F1
#
_entry.id   AF-A0A9Q4EI53-F1
#
_cell.length_a   1.000
_cell.length_b   1.000
_cell.length_c   1.000
_cell.angle_alpha   90.00
_cell.angle_beta   90.00
_cell.angle_gamma   90.00
#
_symmetry.space_group_name_H-M   'P 1'
#
loop_
_entity.id
_entity.type
_entity.pdbx_description
1 polymer ?
#
loop_
_entity_poly.entity_id
_entity_poly.type
_entity_poly.pdbx_seq_one_letter_code
_entity_poly.pdbx_strand_id
1 'polypeptide(L)'
;MFFGGAVYWMFFPLKNVPKGILVQSVESPDGSYTLNTYVSKNTLGLDAARGELVNEKTLVKKTIYWNYPDSRPAVKWLNNNTVKIGGQTLHLDIDETYDWRKDDHWIREEPPQASMR
;
A
#
# COMPACT_ATOMS: atom_id res chain seq x y z
N MET A 1 9.88 -28.69 16.76
CA MET A 1 8.59 -28.21 16.22
C MET A 1 8.77 -26.74 15.88
N PHE A 2 8.68 -26.38 14.60
CA PHE A 2 9.27 -25.18 14.01
C PHE A 2 8.50 -23.88 14.35
N PHE A 3 9.00 -23.08 15.30
CA PHE A 3 8.60 -21.67 15.49
C PHE A 3 9.53 -20.71 14.70
N GLY A 4 9.93 -21.09 13.48
CA GLY A 4 10.91 -20.31 12.69
C GLY A 4 10.30 -19.38 11.63
N GLY A 5 9.04 -19.58 11.25
CA GLY A 5 8.46 -18.93 10.07
C GLY A 5 7.83 -17.56 10.30
N ALA A 6 7.32 -17.28 11.50
CA ALA A 6 6.50 -16.08 11.74
C ALA A 6 7.32 -14.80 11.91
N VAL A 7 8.55 -14.88 12.44
CA VAL A 7 9.39 -13.71 12.72
C VAL A 7 10.14 -13.22 11.47
N TYR A 8 10.42 -14.12 10.52
CA TYR A 8 11.24 -13.81 9.34
C TYR A 8 10.60 -12.78 8.40
N TRP A 9 9.27 -12.61 8.43
CA TRP A 9 8.57 -11.68 7.52
C TRP A 9 8.47 -10.23 8.05
N MET A 10 8.68 -9.99 9.34
CA MET A 10 8.59 -8.66 9.96
C MET A 10 9.75 -7.73 9.57
N PHE A 11 10.90 -8.27 9.16
CA PHE A 11 12.10 -7.48 8.85
C PHE A 11 12.31 -7.17 7.36
N PHE A 12 11.41 -7.57 6.46
CA PHE A 12 11.56 -7.24 5.05
C PHE A 12 11.31 -5.75 4.80
N PRO A 13 12.25 -5.00 4.19
CA PRO A 13 11.98 -3.63 3.77
C PRO A 13 10.83 -3.59 2.76
N LEU A 14 10.08 -2.47 2.69
CA LEU A 14 8.93 -2.29 1.78
C LEU A 14 9.21 -2.64 0.31
N LYS A 15 10.48 -2.60 -0.11
CA LYS A 15 10.91 -3.05 -1.45
C LYS A 15 10.69 -4.54 -1.73
N ASN A 16 10.63 -5.38 -0.69
CA ASN A 16 10.58 -6.84 -0.79
C ASN A 16 9.20 -7.43 -0.54
N VAL A 17 8.17 -6.62 -0.33
CA VAL A 17 6.80 -7.12 -0.13
C VAL A 17 6.24 -7.66 -1.44
N PRO A 18 5.41 -8.74 -1.42
CA PRO A 18 4.84 -9.31 -2.62
C PRO A 18 4.13 -8.26 -3.47
N LYS A 19 4.31 -8.34 -4.79
CA LYS A 19 3.68 -7.41 -5.70
C LYS A 19 2.18 -7.66 -5.77
N GLY A 20 1.74 -8.91 -5.99
CA GLY A 20 0.33 -9.21 -6.21
C GLY A 20 -0.14 -8.87 -7.63
N ILE A 21 -1.46 -8.85 -7.82
CA ILE A 21 -2.13 -8.54 -9.10
C ILE A 21 -2.51 -7.06 -9.11
N LEU A 22 -2.25 -6.35 -10.21
CA LEU A 22 -2.63 -4.93 -10.36
C LEU A 22 -4.16 -4.82 -10.34
N VAL A 23 -4.70 -4.02 -9.43
CA VAL A 23 -6.16 -3.79 -9.31
C VAL A 23 -6.58 -2.40 -9.73
N GLN A 24 -5.72 -1.40 -9.55
CA GLN A 24 -6.05 0.00 -9.81
C GLN A 24 -4.78 0.80 -10.09
N SER A 25 -4.88 1.76 -11.01
CA SER A 25 -3.84 2.75 -11.32
C SER A 25 -4.50 4.12 -11.35
N VAL A 26 -4.00 5.07 -10.56
CA VAL A 26 -4.58 6.41 -10.45
C VAL A 26 -3.49 7.46 -10.57
N GLU A 27 -3.60 8.32 -11.58
CA GLU A 27 -2.71 9.46 -11.79
C GLU A 27 -2.98 10.57 -10.76
N SER A 28 -1.93 11.27 -10.34
CA SER A 28 -2.04 12.47 -9.53
C SER A 28 -2.76 13.58 -10.31
N PRO A 29 -3.38 14.56 -9.64
CA PRO A 29 -4.13 15.62 -10.31
C PRO A 29 -3.29 16.44 -11.31
N ASP A 30 -1.98 16.50 -11.11
CA ASP A 30 -1.03 17.18 -11.99
C ASP A 30 -0.27 16.24 -12.94
N GLY A 31 -0.56 14.94 -12.93
CA GLY A 31 0.09 13.92 -13.75
C GLY A 31 1.57 13.68 -13.43
N SER A 32 2.08 14.20 -12.32
CA SER A 32 3.49 14.00 -11.93
C SER A 32 3.77 12.61 -11.38
N TYR A 33 2.75 11.94 -10.83
CA TYR A 33 2.84 10.62 -10.26
C TYR A 33 1.69 9.71 -10.72
N THR A 34 1.98 8.41 -10.82
CA THR A 34 0.97 7.37 -10.93
C THR A 34 1.04 6.46 -9.72
N LEU A 35 -0.08 6.28 -9.03
CA LEU A 35 -0.19 5.32 -7.93
C LEU A 35 -0.81 4.02 -8.43
N ASN A 36 0.03 2.99 -8.53
CA ASN A 36 -0.39 1.63 -8.84
C ASN A 36 -0.67 0.87 -7.56
N THR A 37 -1.81 0.21 -7.49
CA THR A 37 -2.16 -0.66 -6.37
C THR A 37 -2.32 -2.08 -6.81
N TYR A 38 -1.85 -2.96 -5.96
CA TYR A 38 -1.82 -4.37 -6.22
C TYR A 38 -2.36 -5.12 -5.01
N VAL A 39 -3.05 -6.24 -5.28
CA VAL A 39 -3.60 -7.11 -4.24
C VAL A 39 -2.95 -8.49 -4.36
N SER A 40 -2.32 -8.93 -3.29
CA SER A 40 -1.76 -10.26 -3.15
C SER A 40 -2.83 -11.17 -2.54
N LYS A 41 -3.42 -12.01 -3.39
CA LYS A 41 -4.45 -12.95 -2.98
C LYS A 41 -3.86 -14.17 -2.27
N ASN A 42 -4.48 -14.58 -1.17
CA ASN A 42 -4.06 -15.77 -0.43
C ASN A 42 -5.21 -16.78 -0.35
N THR A 43 -4.94 -18.06 -0.63
CA THR A 43 -5.95 -19.12 -0.58
C THR A 43 -6.25 -19.59 0.84
N LEU A 44 -5.31 -19.39 1.77
CA LEU A 44 -5.39 -19.87 3.15
C LEU A 44 -5.40 -18.73 4.18
N GLY A 45 -5.46 -17.47 3.72
CA GLY A 45 -5.43 -16.28 4.56
C GLY A 45 -6.15 -15.11 3.90
N LEU A 46 -6.09 -13.95 4.55
CA LEU A 46 -6.62 -12.71 4.00
C LEU A 46 -5.73 -12.14 2.89
N ASP A 47 -6.27 -11.21 2.12
CA ASP A 47 -5.55 -10.52 1.05
C ASP A 47 -4.70 -9.38 1.61
N ALA A 48 -3.61 -9.03 0.92
CA ALA A 48 -2.76 -7.89 1.28
C ALA A 48 -2.70 -6.88 0.13
N ALA A 49 -2.67 -5.59 0.46
CA ALA A 49 -2.56 -4.51 -0.50
C ALA A 49 -1.17 -3.88 -0.48
N ARG A 50 -0.66 -3.59 -1.68
CA ARG A 50 0.56 -2.81 -1.93
C ARG A 50 0.25 -1.59 -2.78
N GLY A 51 0.73 -0.42 -2.39
CA GLY A 51 0.76 0.79 -3.21
C GLY A 51 2.17 1.12 -3.67
N GLU A 52 2.35 1.23 -5.00
CA GLU A 52 3.59 1.60 -5.68
C GLU A 52 3.41 2.95 -6.37
N LEU A 53 4.14 3.95 -5.89
CA LEU A 53 4.22 5.27 -6.49
C LEU A 53 5.25 5.25 -7.63
N VAL A 54 4.85 5.71 -8.80
CA VAL A 54 5.70 5.89 -9.97
C VAL A 54 5.82 7.38 -10.23
N ASN A 55 7.04 7.89 -10.30
CA ASN A 55 7.28 9.26 -10.76
C ASN A 55 7.34 9.26 -12.29
N GLU A 56 6.48 10.01 -12.96
CA GLU A 56 6.37 9.98 -14.43
C GLU A 56 7.57 10.66 -15.12
N LYS A 57 8.27 11.57 -14.43
CA LYS A 57 9.46 12.25 -14.99
C LYS A 57 10.72 11.41 -14.87
N THR A 58 10.92 10.77 -13.72
CA THR A 58 12.17 10.02 -13.42
C THR A 58 12.02 8.51 -13.63
N LEU A 59 10.79 8.03 -13.81
CA LEU A 59 10.41 6.60 -13.88
C LEU A 59 10.80 5.78 -12.64
N VAL A 60 11.17 6.47 -11.54
CA VAL A 60 11.49 5.83 -10.26
C VAL A 60 10.21 5.28 -9.64
N LYS A 61 10.30 4.03 -9.17
CA LYS A 61 9.19 3.31 -8.53
C LYS A 61 9.51 3.09 -7.05
N LYS A 62 8.57 3.43 -6.16
CA LYS A 62 8.72 3.30 -4.71
C LYS A 62 7.46 2.69 -4.12
N THR A 63 7.60 1.64 -3.30
CA THR A 63 6.48 1.14 -2.48
C THR A 63 6.25 2.13 -1.33
N ILE A 64 5.04 2.68 -1.25
CA ILE A 64 4.66 3.66 -0.21
C ILE A 64 3.57 3.13 0.73
N TYR A 65 2.89 2.06 0.36
CA TYR A 65 1.79 1.49 1.15
C TYR A 65 1.90 -0.03 1.18
N TRP A 66 1.84 -0.60 2.37
CA TRP A 66 1.73 -2.02 2.60
C TRP A 66 0.76 -2.26 3.75
N ASN A 67 -0.37 -2.90 3.45
CA ASN A 67 -1.39 -3.22 4.44
C ASN A 67 -1.87 -4.67 4.30
N TYR A 68 -2.21 -5.28 5.43
CA TYR A 68 -2.81 -6.59 5.52
C TYR A 68 -3.71 -6.58 6.77
N PRO A 69 -4.95 -7.09 6.74
CA PRO A 69 -5.67 -7.44 5.54
C PRO A 69 -6.14 -6.20 4.76
N ASP A 70 -6.12 -6.28 3.44
CA ASP A 70 -6.68 -5.24 2.56
C ASP A 70 -6.92 -5.82 1.15
N SER A 71 -8.19 -6.12 0.88
CA SER A 71 -8.62 -6.82 -0.33
C SER A 71 -8.96 -5.89 -1.50
N ARG A 72 -9.33 -4.64 -1.21
CA ARG A 72 -9.77 -3.64 -2.19
C ARG A 72 -9.40 -2.23 -1.70
N PRO A 73 -8.10 -1.90 -1.70
CA PRO A 73 -7.65 -0.58 -1.27
C PRO A 73 -8.27 0.48 -2.17
N ALA A 74 -8.99 1.46 -1.62
CA ALA A 74 -9.50 2.60 -2.37
C ALA A 74 -8.43 3.71 -2.43
N VAL A 75 -8.15 4.22 -3.62
CA VAL A 75 -7.20 5.33 -3.80
C VAL A 75 -7.93 6.63 -4.10
N LYS A 76 -7.55 7.70 -3.40
CA LYS A 76 -8.01 9.05 -3.67
C LYS A 76 -6.88 10.06 -3.46
N TRP A 77 -6.53 10.80 -4.50
CA TRP A 77 -5.68 11.98 -4.37
C TRP A 77 -6.45 13.10 -3.67
N LEU A 78 -5.89 13.64 -2.59
CA LEU A 78 -6.45 14.79 -1.88
C LEU A 78 -5.90 16.10 -2.45
N ASN A 79 -4.65 16.07 -2.92
CA ASN A 79 -3.97 17.12 -3.66
C ASN A 79 -2.79 16.47 -4.43
N ASN A 80 -1.89 17.26 -5.02
CA ASN A 80 -0.78 16.75 -5.83
C ASN A 80 0.26 15.92 -5.04
N ASN A 81 0.37 16.13 -3.73
CA ASN A 81 1.39 15.53 -2.87
C ASN A 81 0.81 14.72 -1.71
N THR A 82 -0.52 14.65 -1.59
CA THR A 82 -1.20 13.91 -0.52
C THR A 82 -2.19 12.94 -1.12
N VAL A 83 -2.06 11.67 -0.77
CA VAL A 83 -2.91 10.59 -1.26
C VAL A 83 -3.49 9.80 -0.10
N LYS A 84 -4.76 9.43 -0.21
CA LYS A 84 -5.42 8.51 0.69
C LYS A 84 -5.51 7.13 0.04
N ILE A 85 -5.01 6.12 0.72
CA ILE A 85 -5.02 4.71 0.29
C ILE A 85 -5.68 3.90 1.40
N GLY A 86 -6.88 3.38 1.14
CA GLY A 86 -7.74 2.78 2.13
C GLY A 86 -8.01 3.73 3.30
N GLY A 87 -7.60 3.32 4.50
CA GLY A 87 -7.72 4.11 5.72
C GLY A 87 -6.60 5.15 5.92
N GLN A 88 -5.48 5.01 5.21
CA GLN A 88 -4.25 5.76 5.48
C GLN A 88 -4.12 6.97 4.56
N THR A 89 -3.67 8.11 5.12
CA THR A 89 -3.35 9.33 4.35
C THR A 89 -1.85 9.50 4.38
N LEU A 90 -1.22 9.63 3.21
CA LEU A 90 0.23 9.70 3.05
C LEU A 90 0.65 11.02 2.41
N HIS A 91 1.65 11.65 3.01
CA HIS A 91 2.28 12.89 2.56
C HIS A 91 3.58 12.60 1.79
N LEU A 92 3.54 12.79 0.46
CA LEU A 92 4.65 12.48 -0.44
C LEU A 92 5.79 13.50 -0.36
N ASP A 93 5.51 14.72 0.08
CA ASP A 93 6.48 15.80 0.28
C ASP A 93 7.49 15.51 1.39
N ILE A 94 7.11 14.66 2.35
CA ILE A 94 7.98 14.19 3.44
C ILE A 94 8.31 12.70 3.33
N ASP A 95 8.14 12.12 2.14
CA ASP A 95 8.46 10.72 1.84
C ASP A 95 7.74 9.68 2.73
N GLU A 96 6.55 10.03 3.25
CA GLU A 96 5.80 9.17 4.16
C GLU A 96 5.40 7.84 3.52
N THR A 97 5.52 6.77 4.30
CA THR A 97 5.13 5.42 3.88
C THR A 97 4.39 4.72 5.00
N TYR A 98 3.39 3.92 4.65
CA TYR A 98 2.69 3.07 5.59
C TYR A 98 3.08 1.61 5.44
N ASP A 99 3.36 0.97 6.57
CA ASP A 99 3.69 -0.43 6.72
C ASP A 99 2.99 -0.96 7.98
N TRP A 100 1.92 -1.73 7.81
CA TRP A 100 1.11 -2.25 8.92
C TRP A 100 1.92 -2.99 9.99
N ARG A 101 3.09 -3.55 9.61
CA ARG A 101 3.99 -4.27 10.55
C ARG A 101 4.63 -3.34 11.57
N LYS A 102 4.56 -2.03 11.36
CA LYS A 102 5.13 -0.97 12.21
C LYS A 102 4.05 -0.11 12.87
N ASP A 103 2.77 -0.42 12.66
CA ASP A 103 1.67 0.32 13.24
C ASP A 103 1.13 -0.43 14.47
N ASP A 104 1.39 0.12 15.66
CA ASP A 104 0.94 -0.46 16.93
C ASP A 104 -0.58 -0.38 17.12
N HIS A 105 -1.27 0.47 16.34
CA HIS A 105 -2.73 0.63 16.35
C HIS A 105 -3.41 -0.17 15.25
N TRP A 106 -2.65 -0.93 14.48
CA TRP A 106 -3.19 -1.78 13.43
C TRP A 106 -4.07 -2.88 14.03
N ILE A 107 -5.23 -3.07 13.40
CA ILE A 107 -6.17 -4.14 13.70
C ILE A 107 -6.27 -5.07 12.49
N ARG A 108 -6.47 -6.37 12.74
CA ARG A 108 -6.57 -7.39 11.70
C ARG A 108 -7.96 -7.41 11.05
N GLU A 109 -8.38 -6.28 10.51
CA GLU A 109 -9.68 -6.06 9.86
C GLU A 109 -9.49 -5.24 8.58
N GLU A 110 -10.42 -5.37 7.63
CA GLU A 110 -10.38 -4.56 6.40
C GLU A 110 -10.47 -3.07 6.76
N PRO A 111 -9.56 -2.21 6.27
CA PRO A 111 -9.57 -0.81 6.65
C PRO A 111 -10.81 -0.12 6.08
N PRO A 112 -11.34 0.92 6.76
CA PRO A 112 -12.39 1.75 6.20
C PRO A 112 -11.96 2.32 4.85
N GLN A 113 -12.58 1.85 3.78
CA GLN A 113 -12.24 2.28 2.44
C GLN A 113 -12.87 3.65 2.17
N ALA A 114 -12.10 4.56 1.58
CA ALA A 114 -12.66 5.77 1.00
C ALA A 114 -13.70 5.35 -0.05
N SER A 115 -14.99 5.63 0.19
CA SER A 115 -16.06 5.28 -0.75
C SER A 115 -15.72 5.81 -2.14
N MET A 116 -15.63 4.91 -3.12
CA MET A 116 -15.62 5.26 -4.54
C MET A 116 -17.01 5.82 -4.86
N ARG A 117 -17.22 7.12 -4.66
CA ARG A 117 -18.35 7.86 -5.19
C ARG A 117 -17.87 8.70 -6.37
#